data_AF-A0A0A9DPM0-F1
#
_entry.id   AF-A0A0A9DPM0-F1
#
_cell.length_a   1.000
_cell.length_b   1.000
_cell.length_c   1.000
_cell.angle_alpha   90.00
_cell.angle_beta   90.00
_cell.angle_gamma   90.00
#
_symmetry.space_group_name_H-M   'P 1'
#
loop_
_entity.id
_entity.type
_entity.pdbx_description
1 polymer ?
#
loop_
_entity_poly.entity_id
_entity_poly.type
_entity_poly.pdbx_seq_one_letter_code
_entity_poly.pdbx_strand_id
1 'polypeptide(L)'
;MSRIDDAVERILRVKFISGVFEHPFSDPSLLDIVGCKEHRLLAREAVRKSLVLLKNGKDQKEPFLPFSKNVKRILVAGTHADDIGYQCGGWTIAWHGNSGKITLGTSILEAIRESVGVQTEVVYEECPTEAIIETGEFSYAIVVVGEVPYAEWTGDRTDLGIPFNGSDLIARVASKIPTLVIVISGRPLFIESQVLEKIDALVAAWLPGSEGMGITDCLFGDHDFIGTLPVTWFRSVDQLPINTGDANYDPLFPVGYGLKMF
;
A
#
# COMPACT_ATOMS: atom_id res chain seq x y z
N MET A 1 -49.15 -14.33 0.37
CA MET A 1 -48.04 -15.21 0.79
C MET A 1 -46.93 -15.32 -0.23
N SER A 2 -47.20 -15.22 -1.53
CA SER A 2 -46.20 -15.30 -2.61
C SER A 2 -44.87 -14.53 -2.42
N ARG A 3 -44.87 -13.31 -1.87
CA ARG A 3 -43.62 -12.56 -1.57
C ARG A 3 -42.76 -13.22 -0.51
N ILE A 4 -43.40 -13.75 0.54
CA ILE A 4 -42.70 -14.49 1.61
C ILE A 4 -42.24 -15.84 1.05
N ASP A 5 -43.08 -16.51 0.27
CA ASP A 5 -42.73 -17.79 -0.36
C ASP A 5 -41.50 -17.65 -1.28
N ASP A 6 -41.45 -16.61 -2.14
CA ASP A 6 -40.27 -16.31 -2.97
C ASP A 6 -39.01 -16.03 -2.14
N ALA A 7 -39.13 -15.26 -1.05
CA ALA A 7 -37.99 -14.95 -0.18
C ALA A 7 -37.45 -16.21 0.51
N VAL A 8 -38.35 -17.03 1.06
CA VAL A 8 -38.00 -18.27 1.75
C VAL A 8 -37.44 -19.29 0.76
N GLU A 9 -38.03 -19.42 -0.43
CA GLU A 9 -37.53 -20.32 -1.47
C GLU A 9 -36.07 -20.00 -1.84
N ARG A 10 -35.73 -18.72 -2.00
CA ARG A 10 -34.35 -18.29 -2.29
C ARG A 10 -33.38 -18.64 -1.16
N ILE A 11 -33.78 -18.39 0.09
CA ILE A 11 -32.95 -18.69 1.28
C ILE A 11 -32.74 -20.20 1.41
N LEU A 12 -33.80 -20.99 1.32
CA LEU A 12 -33.73 -22.43 1.46
C LEU A 12 -32.96 -23.07 0.31
N ARG A 13 -33.15 -22.60 -0.93
CA ARG A 13 -32.39 -23.08 -2.09
C ARG A 13 -30.88 -22.95 -1.86
N VAL A 14 -30.40 -21.81 -1.37
CA VAL A 14 -28.98 -21.62 -1.06
C VAL A 14 -28.53 -22.58 0.04
N LYS A 15 -29.29 -22.71 1.13
CA LYS A 15 -28.96 -23.60 2.25
C LYS A 15 -28.86 -25.08 1.81
N PHE A 16 -29.78 -25.53 0.96
CA PHE A 16 -29.73 -26.90 0.41
C PHE A 16 -28.56 -27.08 -0.55
N ILE A 17 -28.33 -26.14 -1.48
CA ILE A 17 -27.20 -26.24 -2.43
C ILE A 17 -25.85 -26.20 -1.72
N SER A 18 -25.71 -25.41 -0.65
CA SER A 18 -24.46 -25.31 0.12
C SER A 18 -24.23 -26.51 1.05
N GLY A 19 -25.18 -27.44 1.16
CA GLY A 19 -25.07 -28.61 2.04
C GLY A 19 -25.12 -28.30 3.54
N VAL A 20 -25.66 -27.14 3.94
CA VAL A 20 -25.68 -26.76 5.38
C VAL A 20 -26.63 -27.63 6.20
N PHE A 21 -27.58 -28.32 5.54
CA PHE A 21 -28.46 -29.28 6.20
C PHE A 21 -27.73 -30.60 6.52
N GLU A 22 -26.79 -31.01 5.65
CA GLU A 22 -25.96 -32.20 5.83
C GLU A 22 -24.77 -31.93 6.76
N HIS A 23 -24.18 -30.73 6.67
CA HIS A 23 -23.01 -30.30 7.44
C HIS A 23 -23.28 -28.99 8.20
N PRO A 24 -24.16 -29.00 9.22
CA PRO A 24 -24.58 -27.78 9.92
C PRO A 24 -23.55 -27.24 10.92
N PHE A 25 -22.48 -27.99 11.23
CA PHE A 25 -21.49 -27.65 12.24
C PHE A 25 -20.10 -27.41 11.61
N SER A 26 -19.24 -26.70 12.34
CA SER A 26 -17.85 -26.48 11.92
C SER A 26 -17.03 -27.77 11.99
N ASP A 27 -16.02 -27.86 11.13
CA ASP A 27 -15.02 -28.93 11.16
C ASP A 27 -13.73 -28.41 11.84
N PRO A 28 -13.41 -28.86 13.06
CA PRO A 28 -12.20 -28.43 13.76
C PRO A 28 -10.89 -28.80 13.05
N SER A 29 -10.90 -29.79 12.15
CA SER A 29 -9.70 -30.19 11.41
C SER A 29 -9.21 -29.12 10.42
N LEU A 30 -10.06 -28.15 10.08
CA LEU A 30 -9.74 -27.05 9.18
C LEU A 30 -9.09 -25.85 9.88
N LEU A 31 -8.95 -25.87 11.20
CA LEU A 31 -8.45 -24.72 11.96
C LEU A 31 -7.03 -24.30 11.53
N ASP A 32 -6.18 -25.27 11.20
CA ASP A 32 -4.79 -25.03 10.77
C ASP A 32 -4.68 -24.32 9.41
N ILE A 33 -5.79 -24.22 8.66
CA ILE A 33 -5.87 -23.47 7.40
C ILE A 33 -5.90 -21.95 7.65
N VAL A 34 -6.34 -21.52 8.83
CA VAL A 34 -6.43 -20.10 9.18
C VAL A 34 -5.03 -19.49 9.30
N GLY A 35 -4.69 -18.62 8.35
CA GLY A 35 -3.38 -17.96 8.33
C GLY A 35 -2.20 -18.88 7.97
N CYS A 36 -2.48 -20.03 7.32
CA CYS A 36 -1.44 -20.96 6.88
C CYS A 36 -0.44 -20.31 5.91
N LYS A 37 0.73 -20.94 5.78
CA LYS A 37 1.84 -20.40 4.99
C LYS A 37 1.47 -20.24 3.52
N GLU A 38 0.74 -21.18 2.96
CA GLU A 38 0.33 -21.18 1.55
C GLU A 38 -0.56 -19.97 1.23
N HIS A 39 -1.50 -19.63 2.13
CA HIS A 39 -2.35 -18.45 1.99
C HIS A 39 -1.56 -17.15 2.14
N ARG A 40 -0.57 -17.11 3.04
CA ARG A 40 0.33 -15.96 3.17
C ARG A 40 1.22 -15.77 1.94
N LEU A 41 1.72 -16.85 1.34
CA LEU A 41 2.46 -16.78 0.08
C LEU A 41 1.59 -16.26 -1.06
N LEU A 42 0.32 -16.68 -1.13
CA LEU A 42 -0.65 -16.14 -2.09
C LEU A 42 -0.93 -14.65 -1.83
N ALA A 43 -1.08 -14.24 -0.57
CA ALA A 43 -1.27 -12.84 -0.21
C ALA A 43 -0.03 -11.98 -0.55
N ARG A 44 1.19 -12.45 -0.26
CA ARG A 44 2.45 -11.81 -0.72
C ARG A 44 2.49 -11.65 -2.24
N GLU A 45 2.05 -12.67 -2.98
CA GLU A 45 1.92 -12.59 -4.44
C GLU A 45 0.88 -11.54 -4.87
N ALA A 46 -0.26 -11.46 -4.21
CA ALA A 46 -1.27 -10.45 -4.52
C ALA A 46 -0.76 -9.04 -4.23
N VAL A 47 -0.01 -8.85 -3.13
CA VAL A 47 0.64 -7.58 -2.79
C VAL A 47 1.56 -7.13 -3.91
N ARG A 48 2.56 -7.94 -4.30
CA ARG A 48 3.51 -7.54 -5.37
C ARG A 48 2.82 -7.20 -6.69
N LYS A 49 1.74 -7.91 -7.03
CA LYS A 49 0.97 -7.70 -8.27
C LYS A 49 0.05 -6.48 -8.22
N SER A 50 -0.32 -6.01 -7.02
CA SER A 50 -1.17 -4.83 -6.86
C SER A 50 -0.39 -3.51 -6.92
N LEU A 51 0.91 -3.53 -6.62
CA LEU A 51 1.75 -2.33 -6.60
C LEU A 51 1.78 -1.66 -7.97
N VAL A 52 1.54 -0.35 -7.98
CA VAL A 52 1.67 0.47 -9.18
C VAL A 52 2.85 1.43 -9.02
N LEU A 53 3.86 1.26 -9.87
CA LEU A 53 5.00 2.17 -9.94
C LEU A 53 4.58 3.42 -10.73
N LEU A 54 4.49 4.56 -10.06
CA LEU A 54 4.01 5.81 -10.65
C LEU A 54 5.14 6.70 -11.16
N LYS A 55 6.29 6.65 -10.48
CA LYS A 55 7.51 7.37 -10.83
C LYS A 55 8.74 6.49 -10.51
N ASN A 56 9.74 6.50 -11.38
CA ASN A 56 10.99 5.76 -11.15
C ASN A 56 12.21 6.49 -11.76
N GLY A 57 12.76 7.44 -11.02
CA GLY A 57 13.82 8.34 -11.45
C GLY A 57 13.32 9.75 -11.76
N LYS A 58 14.22 10.74 -11.63
CA LYS A 58 14.01 12.11 -12.13
C LYS A 58 14.31 12.22 -13.63
N ASP A 59 15.25 11.40 -14.11
CA ASP A 59 15.51 11.15 -15.52
C ASP A 59 15.02 9.73 -15.86
N GLN A 60 14.31 9.58 -16.98
CA GLN A 60 13.84 8.29 -17.46
C GLN A 60 14.98 7.31 -17.82
N LYS A 61 16.21 7.82 -18.01
CA LYS A 61 17.40 7.02 -18.34
C LYS A 61 18.10 6.45 -17.10
N GLU A 62 17.81 6.98 -15.92
CA GLU A 62 18.44 6.60 -14.66
C GLU A 62 17.37 6.16 -13.66
N PRO A 63 16.91 4.90 -13.75
CA PRO A 63 15.87 4.40 -12.87
C PRO A 63 16.39 4.32 -11.42
N PHE A 64 15.53 4.68 -10.47
CA PHE A 64 15.85 4.65 -9.04
C PHE A 64 15.67 3.27 -8.41
N LEU A 65 14.69 2.50 -8.92
CA LEU A 65 14.41 1.11 -8.62
C LEU A 65 14.79 0.21 -9.80
N PRO A 66 15.24 -1.04 -9.54
CA PRO A 66 15.31 -1.68 -8.23
C PRO A 66 16.52 -1.23 -7.40
N PHE A 67 16.40 -1.28 -6.08
CA PHE A 67 17.50 -0.99 -5.15
C PHE A 67 18.53 -2.13 -5.08
N SER A 68 19.79 -1.75 -4.87
CA SER A 68 20.79 -2.71 -4.39
C SER A 68 20.46 -3.15 -2.96
N LYS A 69 20.42 -4.46 -2.72
CA LYS A 69 20.29 -5.03 -1.37
C LYS A 69 21.48 -4.67 -0.47
N ASN A 70 22.66 -4.42 -1.07
CA ASN A 70 23.90 -4.14 -0.36
C ASN A 70 24.27 -2.66 -0.52
N VAL A 71 24.00 -1.88 0.51
CA VAL A 71 24.39 -0.47 0.61
C VAL A 71 24.86 -0.19 2.04
N LYS A 72 25.58 0.91 2.27
CA LYS A 72 26.13 1.19 3.60
C LYS A 72 25.01 1.41 4.63
N ARG A 73 24.05 2.26 4.28
CA ARG A 73 23.03 2.75 5.21
C ARG A 73 21.81 3.28 4.49
N ILE A 74 20.62 2.98 5.00
CA ILE A 74 19.34 3.49 4.49
C ILE A 74 18.50 4.09 5.61
N LEU A 75 17.64 5.04 5.24
CA LEU A 75 16.63 5.60 6.13
C LEU A 75 15.25 5.04 5.77
N VAL A 76 14.52 4.54 6.76
CA VAL A 76 13.09 4.24 6.65
C VAL A 76 12.33 5.20 7.55
N ALA A 77 11.31 5.84 7.02
CA ALA A 77 10.54 6.85 7.75
C ALA A 77 9.05 6.81 7.40
N GLY A 78 8.26 7.56 8.18
CA GLY A 78 6.83 7.72 7.98
C GLY A 78 5.98 6.80 8.84
N THR A 79 4.78 7.29 9.14
CA THR A 79 3.79 6.69 10.05
C THR A 79 3.34 5.30 9.64
N HIS A 80 3.51 4.92 8.38
CA HIS A 80 3.03 3.65 7.83
C HIS A 80 4.15 2.62 7.66
N ALA A 81 5.40 2.95 7.98
CA ALA A 81 6.52 2.06 7.74
C ALA A 81 6.50 0.83 8.68
N ASP A 82 6.11 1.01 9.93
CA ASP A 82 6.11 -0.07 10.94
C ASP A 82 4.73 -0.25 11.61
N ASP A 83 3.66 -0.20 10.82
CA ASP A 83 2.28 -0.31 11.31
C ASP A 83 1.45 -1.29 10.44
N ILE A 84 1.25 -2.50 10.95
CA ILE A 84 0.47 -3.56 10.28
C ILE A 84 -0.99 -3.14 10.11
N GLY A 85 -1.56 -2.47 11.10
CA GLY A 85 -2.93 -2.00 11.06
C GLY A 85 -3.17 -0.99 9.94
N TYR A 86 -2.25 -0.05 9.76
CA TYR A 86 -2.31 0.94 8.69
C TYR A 86 -2.13 0.33 7.29
N GLN A 87 -1.20 -0.61 7.11
CA GLN A 87 -1.07 -1.29 5.81
C GLN A 87 -2.25 -2.24 5.50
N CYS A 88 -3.03 -2.65 6.49
CA CYS A 88 -4.25 -3.44 6.27
C CYS A 88 -5.50 -2.58 6.01
N GLY A 89 -5.65 -1.44 6.70
CA GLY A 89 -6.81 -0.57 6.58
C GLY A 89 -8.06 -1.07 7.33
N GLY A 90 -9.24 -0.60 6.90
CA GLY A 90 -10.52 -1.00 7.47
C GLY A 90 -10.83 -2.48 7.31
N TRP A 91 -11.86 -2.96 8.00
CA TRP A 91 -12.29 -4.37 7.97
C TRP A 91 -11.22 -5.39 8.36
N THR A 92 -10.19 -4.96 9.10
CA THR A 92 -9.12 -5.83 9.58
C THR A 92 -9.16 -5.89 11.10
N ILE A 93 -9.53 -7.05 11.64
CA ILE A 93 -9.79 -7.33 13.07
C ILE A 93 -10.96 -6.52 13.65
N ALA A 94 -10.94 -5.20 13.52
CA ALA A 94 -12.03 -4.30 13.85
C ALA A 94 -12.69 -3.75 12.58
N TRP A 95 -13.94 -3.29 12.71
CA TRP A 95 -14.72 -2.73 11.60
C TRP A 95 -14.00 -1.58 10.89
N HIS A 96 -13.58 -0.55 11.63
CA HIS A 96 -12.81 0.57 11.07
C HIS A 96 -11.30 0.28 10.97
N GLY A 97 -10.84 -0.92 11.32
CA GLY A 97 -9.43 -1.21 11.53
C GLY A 97 -8.87 -0.54 12.78
N ASN A 98 -7.55 -0.64 12.97
CA ASN A 98 -6.81 -0.07 14.10
C ASN A 98 -5.36 0.21 13.65
N SER A 99 -4.61 0.99 14.44
CA SER A 99 -3.15 1.16 14.30
C SER A 99 -2.38 0.09 15.08
N GLY A 100 -1.14 -0.18 14.67
CA GLY A 100 -0.16 -1.01 15.35
C GLY A 100 -0.13 -2.46 14.87
N LYS A 101 0.50 -3.33 15.68
CA LYS A 101 0.61 -4.77 15.42
C LYS A 101 -0.68 -5.51 15.80
N ILE A 102 -1.75 -5.27 15.06
CA ILE A 102 -3.12 -5.74 15.37
C ILE A 102 -3.35 -7.22 15.06
N THR A 103 -2.51 -7.82 14.21
CA THR A 103 -2.58 -9.22 13.79
C THR A 103 -1.19 -9.73 13.39
N LEU A 104 -1.07 -11.03 13.11
CA LEU A 104 0.14 -11.65 12.58
C LEU A 104 0.39 -11.21 11.13
N GLY A 105 1.53 -10.59 10.89
CA GLY A 105 2.00 -10.17 9.57
C GLY A 105 3.42 -9.65 9.66
N THR A 106 3.92 -9.18 8.52
CA THR A 106 5.22 -8.53 8.37
C THR A 106 4.97 -7.07 7.97
N SER A 107 5.43 -6.12 8.80
CA SER A 107 5.38 -4.70 8.45
C SER A 107 6.32 -4.36 7.28
N ILE A 108 6.18 -3.18 6.68
CA ILE A 108 7.08 -2.75 5.60
C ILE A 108 8.51 -2.59 6.13
N LEU A 109 8.70 -2.07 7.34
CA LEU A 109 10.00 -1.97 7.99
C LEU A 109 10.61 -3.35 8.27
N GLU A 110 9.83 -4.29 8.82
CA GLU A 110 10.26 -5.68 9.02
C GLU A 110 10.68 -6.30 7.67
N ALA A 111 9.88 -6.11 6.62
CA ALA A 111 10.18 -6.61 5.28
C ALA A 111 11.46 -6.01 4.68
N ILE A 112 11.69 -4.70 4.86
CA ILE A 112 12.91 -4.03 4.39
C ILE A 112 14.13 -4.62 5.11
N ARG A 113 14.07 -4.77 6.44
CA ARG A 113 15.16 -5.36 7.24
C ARG A 113 15.48 -6.79 6.82
N GLU A 114 14.48 -7.58 6.46
CA GLU A 114 14.66 -8.95 5.97
C GLU A 114 15.20 -9.03 4.53
N SER A 115 14.98 -7.98 3.72
CA SER A 115 15.32 -7.98 2.30
C SER A 115 16.70 -7.41 1.98
N VAL A 116 17.21 -6.49 2.82
CA VAL A 116 18.56 -5.93 2.64
C VAL A 116 19.65 -6.91 3.06
N GLY A 117 20.87 -6.71 2.54
CA GLY A 117 22.03 -7.49 2.93
C GLY A 117 22.40 -7.27 4.40
N VAL A 118 23.02 -8.29 5.01
CA VAL A 118 23.36 -8.33 6.45
C VAL A 118 24.23 -7.15 6.92
N GLN A 119 24.98 -6.53 6.01
CA GLN A 119 25.85 -5.38 6.30
C GLN A 119 25.17 -4.02 6.12
N THR A 120 23.97 -3.99 5.54
CA THR A 120 23.22 -2.76 5.33
C THR A 120 22.59 -2.31 6.63
N GLU A 121 22.97 -1.14 7.13
CA GLU A 121 22.33 -0.56 8.31
C GLU A 121 21.00 0.08 7.95
N VAL A 122 19.91 -0.37 8.58
CA VAL A 122 18.56 0.19 8.43
C VAL A 122 18.24 1.07 9.63
N VAL A 123 18.27 2.38 9.43
CA VAL A 123 17.83 3.35 10.44
C VAL A 123 16.35 3.63 10.25
N TYR A 124 15.56 3.44 11.30
CA TYR A 124 14.13 3.77 11.31
C TYR A 124 13.87 4.94 12.25
N GLU A 125 13.28 5.99 11.71
CA GLU A 125 12.64 7.04 12.49
C GLU A 125 11.33 7.45 11.83
N GLU A 126 10.21 7.32 12.54
CA GLU A 126 8.89 7.67 12.00
C GLU A 126 8.86 9.13 11.48
N CYS A 127 9.41 10.05 12.26
CA CYS A 127 9.55 11.46 11.92
C CYS A 127 11.01 11.90 12.13
N PRO A 128 11.88 11.72 11.14
CA PRO A 128 13.31 12.00 11.28
C PRO A 128 13.59 13.48 11.52
N THR A 129 14.56 13.74 12.39
CA THR A 129 15.03 15.10 12.65
C THR A 129 15.91 15.63 11.51
N GLU A 130 16.00 16.96 11.37
CA GLU A 130 16.92 17.59 10.39
C GLU A 130 18.36 17.12 10.57
N ALA A 131 18.82 16.98 11.81
CA ALA A 131 20.19 16.53 12.10
C ALA A 131 20.46 15.13 11.51
N ILE A 132 19.50 14.22 11.59
CA ILE A 132 19.65 12.86 11.04
C ILE A 132 19.60 12.88 9.51
N ILE A 133 18.72 13.68 8.93
CA ILE A 133 18.62 13.84 7.49
C ILE A 133 19.92 14.43 6.91
N GLU A 134 20.54 15.39 7.59
CA GLU A 134 21.75 16.07 7.11
C GLU A 134 23.04 15.28 7.35
N THR A 135 23.16 14.57 8.46
CA THR A 135 24.42 13.91 8.87
C THR A 135 24.42 12.40 8.71
N GLY A 136 23.27 11.81 8.34
CA GLY A 136 23.07 10.37 8.36
C GLY A 136 23.82 9.57 7.29
N GLU A 137 24.36 10.22 6.25
CA GLU A 137 25.05 9.58 5.10
C GLU A 137 24.23 8.44 4.45
N PHE A 138 22.92 8.65 4.29
CA PHE A 138 22.03 7.63 3.74
C PHE A 138 22.19 7.49 2.22
N SER A 139 22.26 6.26 1.74
CA SER A 139 22.31 5.96 0.29
C SER A 139 20.98 6.30 -0.38
N TYR A 140 19.87 6.03 0.30
CA TYR A 140 18.52 6.44 -0.08
C TYR A 140 17.59 6.37 1.15
N ALA A 141 16.42 6.97 1.01
CA ALA A 141 15.33 6.91 1.96
C ALA A 141 14.08 6.23 1.38
N ILE A 142 13.37 5.48 2.22
CA ILE A 142 12.04 4.94 1.95
C ILE A 142 11.07 5.60 2.93
N VAL A 143 10.19 6.44 2.41
CA VAL A 143 9.19 7.16 3.19
C VAL A 143 7.82 6.53 2.94
N VAL A 144 7.22 5.95 3.98
CA VAL A 144 5.94 5.24 3.91
C VAL A 144 4.86 6.06 4.61
N VAL A 145 3.90 6.55 3.85
CA VAL A 145 2.84 7.45 4.34
C VAL A 145 1.49 7.05 3.74
N GLY A 146 0.39 7.53 4.31
CA GLY A 146 -0.91 7.07 3.84
C GLY A 146 -2.12 7.48 4.66
N GLU A 147 -3.26 6.94 4.25
CA GLU A 147 -4.51 7.07 5.00
C GLU A 147 -4.48 6.24 6.29
N VAL A 148 -5.19 6.72 7.32
CA VAL A 148 -5.55 5.85 8.46
C VAL A 148 -6.62 4.84 8.04
N PRO A 149 -6.79 3.73 8.75
CA PRO A 149 -7.91 2.82 8.55
C PRO A 149 -9.27 3.52 8.68
N TYR A 150 -10.18 3.19 7.77
CA TYR A 150 -11.58 3.62 7.78
C TYR A 150 -12.47 2.56 7.13
N ALA A 151 -13.76 2.62 7.42
CA ALA A 151 -14.77 1.80 6.75
C ALA A 151 -16.05 2.60 6.51
N GLU A 152 -16.63 2.42 5.32
CA GLU A 152 -17.90 3.06 4.94
C GLU A 152 -17.83 4.60 5.07
N TRP A 153 -18.86 5.23 5.63
CA TRP A 153 -18.98 6.69 5.72
C TRP A 153 -17.88 7.35 6.55
N THR A 154 -17.17 6.59 7.41
CA THR A 154 -16.05 7.16 8.17
C THR A 154 -14.85 7.52 7.28
N GLY A 155 -14.82 6.99 6.06
CA GLY A 155 -13.85 7.36 5.03
C GLY A 155 -14.30 8.53 4.15
N ASP A 156 -15.50 9.08 4.32
CA ASP A 156 -16.00 10.19 3.49
C ASP A 156 -15.19 11.45 3.78
N ARG A 157 -14.52 11.99 2.75
CA ARG A 157 -13.67 13.17 2.86
C ARG A 157 -13.73 14.00 1.57
N THR A 158 -13.75 15.32 1.73
CA THR A 158 -13.61 16.28 0.63
C THR A 158 -12.15 16.69 0.39
N ASP A 159 -11.33 16.63 1.45
CA ASP A 159 -9.88 16.76 1.36
C ASP A 159 -9.23 15.37 1.28
N LEU A 160 -8.46 15.16 0.21
CA LEU A 160 -7.76 13.92 -0.10
C LEU A 160 -6.23 14.10 -0.04
N GLY A 161 -5.73 15.10 0.70
CA GLY A 161 -4.31 15.23 1.01
C GLY A 161 -3.76 14.06 1.85
N ILE A 162 -2.44 13.87 1.81
CA ILE A 162 -1.75 12.84 2.61
C ILE A 162 -1.81 13.24 4.09
N PRO A 163 -2.39 12.40 4.98
CA PRO A 163 -2.50 12.69 6.42
C PRO A 163 -1.15 12.85 7.14
N PHE A 164 -1.22 13.27 8.41
CA PHE A 164 -0.07 13.39 9.32
C PHE A 164 1.06 14.30 8.81
N ASN A 165 0.71 15.36 8.06
CA ASN A 165 1.68 16.21 7.37
C ASN A 165 2.65 15.40 6.49
N GLY A 166 2.15 14.33 5.86
CA GLY A 166 2.96 13.43 5.05
C GLY A 166 3.67 14.14 3.90
N SER A 167 3.01 15.11 3.25
CA SER A 167 3.64 15.97 2.23
C SER A 167 4.89 16.68 2.75
N ASP A 168 4.83 17.28 3.94
CA ASP A 168 5.95 17.99 4.56
C ASP A 168 7.09 17.03 4.92
N LEU A 169 6.75 15.87 5.49
CA LEU A 169 7.73 14.83 5.81
C LEU A 169 8.47 14.38 4.54
N ILE A 170 7.74 14.07 3.47
CA ILE A 170 8.33 13.69 2.19
C ILE A 170 9.24 14.82 1.69
N ALA A 171 8.73 16.05 1.62
CA ALA A 171 9.46 17.18 1.08
C ALA A 171 10.75 17.47 1.84
N ARG A 172 10.73 17.30 3.17
CA ARG A 172 11.90 17.46 4.05
C ARG A 172 12.95 16.39 3.77
N VAL A 173 12.58 15.11 3.77
CA VAL A 173 13.53 14.00 3.52
C VAL A 173 14.09 14.07 2.10
N ALA A 174 13.22 14.24 1.10
CA ALA A 174 13.58 14.28 -0.32
C ALA A 174 14.43 15.52 -0.70
N SER A 175 14.53 16.53 0.17
CA SER A 175 15.39 17.69 -0.06
C SER A 175 16.88 17.39 0.13
N LYS A 176 17.24 16.30 0.81
CA LYS A 176 18.63 15.94 1.14
C LYS A 176 19.00 14.52 0.75
N ILE A 177 18.04 13.60 0.71
CA ILE A 177 18.28 12.17 0.49
C ILE A 177 17.47 11.71 -0.73
N PRO A 178 18.05 10.95 -1.68
CA PRO A 178 17.27 10.32 -2.75
C PRO A 178 16.14 9.46 -2.16
N THR A 179 14.90 9.70 -2.56
CA THR A 179 13.72 9.23 -1.82
C THR A 179 12.74 8.46 -2.69
N LEU A 180 12.40 7.26 -2.25
CA LEU A 180 11.21 6.53 -2.65
C LEU A 180 10.08 6.86 -1.68
N VAL A 181 8.91 7.22 -2.21
CA VAL A 181 7.67 7.31 -1.45
C VAL A 181 6.78 6.10 -1.73
N ILE A 182 6.28 5.48 -0.68
CA ILE A 182 5.26 4.43 -0.74
C ILE A 182 3.98 4.99 -0.12
N VAL A 183 2.92 5.06 -0.93
CA VAL A 183 1.61 5.54 -0.50
C VAL A 183 0.71 4.36 -0.18
N ILE A 184 0.26 4.29 1.08
CA ILE A 184 -0.72 3.34 1.58
C ILE A 184 -2.09 4.03 1.61
N SER A 185 -3.02 3.63 0.75
CA SER A 185 -4.32 4.30 0.66
C SER A 185 -5.40 3.40 0.06
N GLY A 186 -6.66 3.64 0.42
CA GLY A 186 -7.79 2.95 -0.19
C GLY A 186 -8.16 3.51 -1.57
N ARG A 187 -7.54 4.63 -1.97
CA ARG A 187 -7.89 5.45 -3.14
C ARG A 187 -6.75 6.41 -3.52
N PRO A 188 -6.78 7.04 -4.70
CA PRO A 188 -5.86 8.12 -5.06
C PRO A 188 -5.92 9.27 -4.05
N LEU A 189 -4.74 9.78 -3.68
CA LEU A 189 -4.59 10.96 -2.82
C LEU A 189 -4.05 12.14 -3.64
N PHE A 190 -4.34 13.35 -3.21
CA PHE A 190 -3.73 14.55 -3.75
C PHE A 190 -2.22 14.53 -3.43
N ILE A 191 -1.41 14.67 -4.48
CA ILE A 191 0.05 14.78 -4.36
C ILE A 191 0.45 16.12 -4.96
N GLU A 192 1.01 16.98 -4.13
CA GLU A 192 1.49 18.30 -4.55
C GLU A 192 2.56 18.17 -5.62
N SER A 193 2.51 19.02 -6.64
CA SER A 193 3.49 19.01 -7.73
C SER A 193 4.93 19.18 -7.23
N GLN A 194 5.13 20.03 -6.21
CA GLN A 194 6.44 20.25 -5.59
C GLN A 194 6.98 18.99 -4.90
N VAL A 195 6.11 18.16 -4.33
CA VAL A 195 6.51 16.87 -3.75
C VAL A 195 6.90 15.91 -4.88
N LEU A 196 6.10 15.82 -5.94
CA LEU A 196 6.41 14.98 -7.10
C LEU A 196 7.73 15.36 -7.78
N GLU A 197 8.09 16.64 -7.83
CA GLU A 197 9.36 17.12 -8.39
C GLU A 197 10.57 16.69 -7.54
N LYS A 198 10.43 16.68 -6.20
CA LYS A 198 11.52 16.38 -5.27
C LYS A 198 11.85 14.90 -5.14
N ILE A 199 10.84 14.03 -5.16
CA ILE A 199 11.02 12.58 -4.95
C ILE A 199 11.65 11.90 -6.18
N ASP A 200 12.29 10.77 -5.98
CA ASP A 200 12.94 10.01 -7.05
C ASP A 200 12.03 8.87 -7.53
N ALA A 201 11.28 8.22 -6.63
CA ALA A 201 10.28 7.23 -7.00
C ALA A 201 8.99 7.34 -6.19
N LEU A 202 7.90 6.84 -6.76
CA LEU A 202 6.58 6.82 -6.14
C LEU A 202 5.90 5.48 -6.45
N VAL A 203 5.47 4.78 -5.40
CA VAL A 203 4.71 3.54 -5.49
C VAL A 203 3.37 3.72 -4.80
N ALA A 204 2.29 3.40 -5.50
CA ALA A 204 0.97 3.21 -4.89
C ALA A 204 0.85 1.74 -4.45
N ALA A 205 0.81 1.52 -3.13
CA ALA A 205 0.75 0.18 -2.54
C ALA A 205 -0.67 -0.22 -2.08
N TRP A 206 -1.64 0.69 -2.19
CA TRP A 206 -3.02 0.50 -1.79
C TRP A 206 -3.14 0.14 -0.30
N LEU A 207 -3.97 -0.85 0.05
CA LEU A 207 -4.03 -1.47 1.37
C LEU A 207 -3.52 -2.93 1.23
N PRO A 208 -2.20 -3.16 1.33
CA PRO A 208 -1.58 -4.45 0.97
C PRO A 208 -1.88 -5.59 1.96
N GLY A 209 -2.45 -5.33 3.13
CA GLY A 209 -2.74 -6.39 4.10
C GLY A 209 -1.48 -6.86 4.84
N SER A 210 -1.44 -8.12 5.30
CA SER A 210 -0.44 -8.58 6.29
C SER A 210 0.96 -8.87 5.75
N GLU A 211 1.14 -8.95 4.44
CA GLU A 211 2.36 -9.52 3.83
C GLU A 211 3.26 -8.44 3.21
N GLY A 212 3.88 -7.60 4.05
CA GLY A 212 4.75 -6.50 3.62
C GLY A 212 5.93 -6.91 2.74
N MET A 213 6.35 -8.18 2.79
CA MET A 213 7.38 -8.75 1.90
C MET A 213 7.02 -8.66 0.42
N GLY A 214 5.73 -8.59 0.07
CA GLY A 214 5.32 -8.41 -1.32
C GLY A 214 5.70 -7.03 -1.87
N ILE A 215 5.87 -6.03 -1.01
CA ILE A 215 6.39 -4.72 -1.41
C ILE A 215 7.87 -4.83 -1.74
N THR A 216 8.66 -5.41 -0.84
CA THR A 216 10.12 -5.47 -1.00
C THR A 216 10.56 -6.42 -2.10
N ASP A 217 9.76 -7.44 -2.45
CA ASP A 217 9.94 -8.26 -3.64
C ASP A 217 10.14 -7.42 -4.91
N CYS A 218 9.35 -6.35 -5.06
CA CYS A 218 9.47 -5.44 -6.21
C CYS A 218 10.58 -4.40 -6.01
N LEU A 219 10.71 -3.83 -4.80
CA LEU A 219 11.70 -2.77 -4.54
C LEU A 219 13.14 -3.22 -4.78
N PHE A 220 13.46 -4.47 -4.48
CA PHE A 220 14.82 -5.02 -4.62
C PHE A 220 14.99 -5.90 -5.85
N GLY A 221 14.02 -5.89 -6.79
CA GLY A 221 14.15 -6.54 -8.09
C GLY A 221 14.03 -8.06 -8.08
N ASP A 222 13.47 -8.66 -7.03
CA ASP A 222 13.13 -10.10 -7.03
C ASP A 222 11.94 -10.36 -7.98
N HIS A 223 11.07 -9.37 -8.14
CA HIS A 223 9.94 -9.37 -9.07
C HIS A 223 9.74 -8.01 -9.76
N ASP A 224 9.15 -8.03 -10.96
CA ASP A 224 8.80 -6.81 -11.68
C ASP A 224 7.52 -6.15 -11.16
N PHE A 225 7.45 -4.83 -11.27
CA PHE A 225 6.19 -4.11 -11.18
C PHE A 225 5.33 -4.41 -12.42
N ILE A 226 4.15 -4.95 -12.17
CA ILE A 226 3.17 -5.26 -13.22
C ILE A 226 1.81 -4.59 -13.02
N GLY A 227 1.58 -4.00 -11.85
CA GLY A 227 0.31 -3.37 -11.52
C GLY A 227 0.10 -2.11 -12.36
N THR A 228 -1.16 -1.88 -12.72
CA THR A 228 -1.62 -0.69 -13.42
C THR A 228 -2.79 -0.08 -12.65
N LEU A 229 -2.93 1.24 -12.68
CA LEU A 229 -4.00 1.97 -11.99
C LEU A 229 -5.38 1.47 -12.43
N PRO A 230 -6.21 0.92 -11.51
CA PRO A 230 -7.58 0.54 -11.81
C PRO A 230 -8.54 1.75 -11.79
N VAL A 231 -8.06 2.91 -11.30
CA VAL A 231 -8.83 4.15 -11.11
C VAL A 231 -8.00 5.35 -11.55
N THR A 232 -8.67 6.43 -11.94
CA THR A 232 -8.03 7.68 -12.32
C THR A 232 -7.33 8.33 -11.11
N TRP A 233 -6.05 8.71 -11.25
CA TRP A 233 -5.39 9.59 -10.28
C TRP A 233 -5.59 11.04 -10.68
N PHE A 234 -6.33 11.81 -9.89
CA PHE A 234 -6.64 13.22 -10.18
C PHE A 234 -5.43 14.14 -9.91
N ARG A 235 -5.36 15.29 -10.58
CA ARG A 235 -4.38 16.36 -10.30
C ARG A 235 -4.81 17.23 -9.14
N SER A 236 -6.10 17.57 -9.07
CA SER A 236 -6.71 18.35 -8.00
C SER A 236 -8.03 17.73 -7.57
N VAL A 237 -8.38 17.87 -6.28
CA VAL A 237 -9.69 17.46 -5.75
C VAL A 237 -10.85 18.19 -6.44
N ASP A 238 -10.60 19.39 -6.99
CA ASP A 238 -11.61 20.17 -7.73
C ASP A 238 -12.02 19.52 -9.06
N GLN A 239 -11.24 18.56 -9.56
CA GLN A 239 -11.60 17.80 -10.76
C GLN A 239 -12.64 16.72 -10.48
N LEU A 240 -12.93 16.41 -9.22
CA LEU A 240 -13.81 15.30 -8.88
C LEU A 240 -15.29 15.67 -9.11
N PRO A 241 -16.10 14.75 -9.67
CA PRO A 241 -15.72 13.44 -10.19
C PRO A 241 -15.00 13.52 -11.56
N ILE A 242 -13.93 12.73 -11.73
CA ILE A 242 -13.19 12.58 -13.01
C ILE A 242 -12.98 11.10 -13.34
N ASN A 243 -13.49 10.65 -14.48
CA ASN A 243 -13.49 9.26 -14.92
C ASN A 243 -13.08 9.12 -16.38
N THR A 244 -12.56 7.93 -16.72
CA THR A 244 -12.22 7.61 -18.11
C THR A 244 -13.46 7.75 -19.00
N GLY A 245 -13.35 8.54 -20.07
CA GLY A 245 -14.45 8.83 -20.99
C GLY A 245 -15.12 10.19 -20.79
N ASP A 246 -14.81 10.91 -19.71
CA ASP A 246 -15.30 12.27 -19.51
C ASP A 246 -14.73 13.24 -20.56
N ALA A 247 -15.53 14.24 -20.97
CA ALA A 247 -15.13 15.20 -22.00
C ALA A 247 -13.87 16.02 -21.62
N ASN A 248 -13.70 16.30 -20.33
CA ASN A 248 -12.57 17.05 -19.79
C ASN A 248 -11.63 16.15 -18.97
N TYR A 249 -11.30 14.96 -19.49
CA TYR A 249 -10.43 14.00 -18.82
C TYR A 249 -8.94 14.42 -18.86
N ASP A 250 -8.49 15.15 -17.83
CA ASP A 250 -7.07 15.51 -17.61
C ASP A 250 -6.54 15.01 -16.25
N PRO A 251 -6.21 13.71 -16.15
CA PRO A 251 -5.74 13.11 -14.91
C PRO A 251 -4.24 13.37 -14.67
N LEU A 252 -3.79 13.26 -13.42
CA LEU A 252 -2.37 13.19 -13.09
C LEU A 252 -1.76 11.89 -13.64
N PHE A 253 -2.44 10.77 -13.38
CA PHE A 253 -2.15 9.47 -13.96
C PHE A 253 -3.46 8.82 -14.43
N PRO A 254 -3.59 8.45 -15.72
CA PRO A 254 -4.82 7.85 -16.25
C PRO A 254 -5.02 6.42 -15.76
N VAL A 255 -6.25 5.90 -15.90
CA VAL A 255 -6.53 4.46 -15.73
C VAL A 255 -5.62 3.64 -16.66
N GLY A 256 -5.10 2.52 -16.17
CA GLY A 256 -4.15 1.66 -16.88
C GLY A 256 -2.70 2.12 -16.81
N TYR A 257 -2.41 3.28 -16.22
CA TYR A 257 -1.03 3.74 -16.03
C TYR A 257 -0.29 2.89 -14.99
N GLY A 258 0.97 2.57 -15.28
CA GLY A 258 1.88 1.87 -14.39
C GLY A 258 3.21 1.68 -15.10
N LEU A 259 4.29 2.15 -14.50
CA LEU A 259 5.63 2.00 -15.06
C LEU A 259 6.12 0.58 -14.88
N LYS A 260 6.95 0.13 -15.84
CA LYS A 260 7.76 -1.08 -15.72
C LYS A 260 9.18 -0.69 -15.33
N MET A 261 9.92 -1.62 -14.73
CA MET A 261 11.34 -1.40 -14.43
C MET A 261 12.23 -1.51 -15.67
N PHE A 262 11.79 -2.27 -16.70
CA PHE A 262 12.49 -2.53 -17.95
C PHE A 262 11.58 -2.32 -19.17
#